data_AF-K9HLV7-F1
#
_entry.id   AF-K9HLV7-F1
#
_cell.length_a   1.000
_cell.length_b   1.000
_cell.length_c   1.000
_cell.angle_alpha   90.00
_cell.angle_beta   90.00
_cell.angle_gamma   90.00
#
_symmetry.space_group_name_H-M   'P 1'
#
loop_
_entity.id
_entity.type
_entity.pdbx_description
1 polymer ?
#
loop_
_entity_poly.entity_id
_entity_poly.type
_entity_poly.pdbx_seq_one_letter_code
_entity_poly.pdbx_strand_id
1 'polypeptide(L)'
;MAEHRDYERTDVSIRVAVWSAVILSVMILVVGGALALLRLQFEGAADVFPQRPPLVRQGQIQPPLQENPQMDLEELRAHVRKILTTAAWLDEDRTAARIPIDDAMEMLAEQGWPEGAP
;
A
#
# COMPACT_ATOMS: atom_id res chain seq x y z
N MET A 1 23.74 49.71 -39.94
CA MET A 1 22.80 49.04 -39.02
C MET A 1 21.96 50.11 -38.35
N ALA A 2 20.69 50.25 -38.72
CA ALA A 2 19.72 51.01 -37.96
C ALA A 2 18.32 50.47 -38.33
N GLU A 3 17.88 49.46 -37.59
CA GLU A 3 16.54 48.90 -37.64
C GLU A 3 15.56 50.00 -37.19
N HIS A 4 14.75 50.53 -38.12
CA HIS A 4 13.62 51.36 -37.76
C HIS A 4 12.55 50.42 -37.19
N ARG A 5 12.39 50.43 -35.87
CA ARG A 5 11.20 49.85 -35.22
C ARG A 5 10.03 50.77 -35.48
N ASP A 6 9.25 50.44 -36.51
CA ASP A 6 7.96 51.07 -36.74
C ASP A 6 7.03 50.71 -35.57
N TYR A 7 6.76 51.69 -34.71
CA TYR A 7 5.82 51.55 -33.62
C TYR A 7 4.41 51.75 -34.17
N GLU A 8 3.61 50.70 -34.24
CA GLU A 8 2.23 50.76 -34.72
C GLU A 8 1.38 51.65 -33.78
N ARG A 9 1.04 52.86 -34.24
CA ARG A 9 0.12 53.80 -33.58
C ARG A 9 -1.34 53.49 -33.93
N THR A 10 -1.73 52.23 -33.94
CA THR A 10 -3.16 51.90 -34.05
C THR A 10 -3.79 52.22 -32.70
N ASP A 11 -4.29 53.45 -32.60
CA ASP A 11 -4.94 53.98 -31.39
C ASP A 11 -6.15 53.10 -31.09
N VAL A 12 -6.06 52.30 -30.02
CA VAL A 12 -7.16 51.44 -29.62
C VAL A 12 -8.32 52.36 -29.28
N SER A 13 -9.39 52.28 -30.07
CA SER A 13 -10.53 53.18 -29.87
C SER A 13 -11.03 53.07 -28.43
N ILE A 14 -11.13 54.22 -27.75
CA ILE A 14 -11.57 54.31 -26.34
C ILE A 14 -12.86 53.54 -26.11
N ARG A 15 -13.76 53.56 -27.10
CA ARG A 15 -15.00 52.80 -27.09
C ARG A 15 -14.77 51.29 -26.97
N VAL A 16 -13.85 50.72 -27.75
CA VAL A 16 -13.51 49.29 -27.68
C VAL A 16 -12.83 48.98 -26.35
N ALA A 17 -11.94 49.85 -25.85
CA ALA A 17 -11.31 49.68 -24.55
C ALA A 17 -12.34 49.65 -23.41
N VAL A 18 -13.29 50.60 -23.39
CA VAL A 18 -14.36 50.64 -22.39
C VAL A 18 -15.26 49.41 -22.49
N TRP A 19 -15.67 49.00 -23.68
CA TRP A 19 -16.48 47.79 -23.86
C TRP A 19 -15.75 46.52 -23.42
N SER A 20 -14.45 46.39 -23.73
CA SER A 20 -13.65 45.25 -23.25
C SER A 20 -13.54 45.22 -21.73
N ALA A 21 -13.38 46.38 -21.07
CA ALA A 21 -13.33 46.48 -19.62
C ALA A 21 -14.67 46.10 -18.97
N VAL A 22 -15.78 46.54 -19.57
CA VAL A 22 -17.14 46.18 -19.11
C VAL A 22 -17.38 44.68 -19.28
N ILE A 23 -17.08 44.11 -20.44
CA ILE A 23 -17.26 42.67 -20.70
C ILE A 23 -16.41 41.84 -19.73
N LEU A 24 -15.15 42.23 -19.53
CA LEU A 24 -14.26 41.56 -18.59
C LEU A 24 -14.80 41.63 -17.16
N SER A 25 -15.32 42.79 -16.75
CA SER A 25 -15.90 42.99 -15.41
C SER A 25 -17.15 42.14 -15.21
N VAL A 26 -18.04 42.09 -16.20
CA VAL A 26 -19.24 41.23 -16.16
C VAL A 26 -18.84 39.76 -16.09
N MET A 27 -17.84 39.33 -16.87
CA MET A 27 -17.35 37.95 -16.85
C MET A 27 -16.79 37.58 -15.46
N ILE A 28 -16.00 38.46 -14.84
CA ILE A 28 -15.48 38.25 -13.48
C ILE A 28 -16.62 38.13 -12.47
N LEU A 29 -17.64 38.99 -12.57
CA LEU A 29 -18.80 38.94 -11.68
C LEU A 29 -19.62 37.65 -11.86
N VAL A 30 -19.81 37.20 -13.11
CA VAL A 30 -20.52 35.94 -13.40
C VAL A 30 -19.75 34.75 -12.86
N VAL A 31 -18.45 34.65 -13.12
CA VAL A 31 -17.61 33.55 -12.64
C VAL A 31 -17.50 33.58 -11.12
N GLY A 32 -17.25 34.75 -10.53
CA GLY A 32 -17.18 34.93 -9.08
C GLY A 32 -18.50 34.59 -8.39
N GLY A 33 -19.63 35.03 -8.96
CA GLY A 33 -20.97 34.71 -8.47
C GLY A 33 -21.29 33.21 -8.58
N ALA A 34 -20.94 32.57 -9.70
CA ALA A 34 -21.12 31.13 -9.87
C ALA A 34 -20.29 30.33 -8.85
N LEU A 35 -19.04 30.73 -8.60
CA LEU A 35 -18.19 30.11 -7.58
C LEU A 35 -18.74 30.35 -6.16
N ALA A 36 -19.24 31.55 -5.86
CA ALA A 36 -19.85 31.85 -4.56
C ALA A 36 -21.13 31.04 -4.33
N LEU A 37 -21.99 30.93 -5.35
CA LEU A 37 -23.18 30.07 -5.31
C LEU A 37 -22.79 28.60 -5.12
N LEU A 38 -21.76 28.12 -5.81
CA LEU A 38 -21.24 26.77 -5.62
C LEU A 38 -20.73 26.59 -4.18
N ARG A 39 -20.02 27.55 -3.61
CA ARG A 39 -19.56 27.48 -2.21
C ARG A 39 -20.74 27.36 -1.25
N LEU A 40 -21.76 28.22 -1.37
CA LEU A 40 -22.93 28.17 -0.50
C LEU A 40 -23.70 26.84 -0.60
N GLN A 41 -23.73 26.21 -1.78
CA GLN A 41 -24.38 24.90 -1.98
C GLN A 41 -23.55 23.73 -1.41
N PHE A 42 -22.23 23.85 -1.40
CA PHE A 42 -21.29 22.78 -1.03
C PHE A 42 -20.55 23.03 0.30
N GLU A 43 -20.88 24.11 1.04
CA GLU A 43 -20.28 24.44 2.34
C GLU A 43 -20.50 23.33 3.37
N GLY A 44 -21.61 22.57 3.29
CA GLY A 44 -21.84 21.36 4.09
C GLY A 44 -21.17 20.08 3.55
N ALA A 45 -20.65 20.09 2.32
CA ALA A 45 -19.95 18.95 1.72
C ALA A 45 -18.43 18.99 1.93
N ALA A 46 -17.88 20.17 2.27
CA ALA A 46 -16.46 20.35 2.53
C ALA A 46 -15.98 19.64 3.83
N ASP A 47 -16.86 19.47 4.82
CA ASP A 47 -16.58 18.68 6.03
C ASP A 47 -16.66 17.16 5.79
N VAL A 48 -17.17 16.72 4.62
CA VAL A 48 -17.25 15.29 4.26
C VAL A 48 -15.97 14.78 3.61
N PHE A 49 -15.03 15.68 3.26
CA PHE A 49 -13.67 15.29 2.95
C PHE A 49 -12.86 15.35 4.25
N PRO A 50 -12.67 14.22 4.96
CA PRO A 50 -11.66 14.21 6.02
C PRO A 50 -10.38 14.74 5.39
N GLN A 51 -9.79 15.74 6.04
CA GLN A 51 -8.46 16.24 5.72
C GLN A 51 -7.63 15.05 5.25
N ARG A 52 -7.14 15.11 3.99
CA ARG A 52 -6.33 14.03 3.39
C ARG A 52 -5.48 13.45 4.52
N PRO A 53 -5.65 12.16 4.89
CA PRO A 53 -4.83 11.57 5.92
C PRO A 53 -3.41 11.97 5.59
N PRO A 54 -2.67 12.61 6.53
CA PRO A 54 -1.32 13.08 6.25
C PRO A 54 -0.63 11.90 5.61
N LEU A 55 -0.22 12.01 4.33
CA LEU A 55 0.18 10.87 3.48
C LEU A 55 0.77 9.87 4.42
N VAL A 56 -0.03 8.87 4.82
CA VAL A 56 0.48 7.82 5.67
C VAL A 56 1.43 7.27 4.65
N ARG A 57 2.73 7.56 4.84
CA ARG A 57 3.77 6.72 4.29
C ARG A 57 3.21 5.40 4.74
N GLN A 58 2.60 4.69 3.80
CA GLN A 58 2.33 3.28 3.92
C GLN A 58 3.75 2.79 4.04
N GLY A 59 4.29 2.92 5.25
CA GLY A 59 5.54 2.37 5.68
C GLY A 59 5.19 0.96 5.43
N GLN A 60 5.71 0.45 4.31
CA GLN A 60 5.60 -0.94 3.95
C GLN A 60 5.80 -1.64 5.28
N ILE A 61 4.75 -2.33 5.76
CA ILE A 61 4.86 -3.15 6.95
C ILE A 61 5.79 -4.25 6.49
N GLN A 62 7.07 -3.94 6.48
CA GLN A 62 8.13 -4.86 6.16
C GLN A 62 8.26 -5.69 7.42
N PRO A 63 8.24 -7.02 7.30
CA PRO A 63 8.55 -7.86 8.44
C PRO A 63 9.86 -7.35 9.04
N PRO A 64 9.94 -7.20 10.38
CA PRO A 64 11.15 -6.72 11.02
C PRO A 64 12.31 -7.62 10.61
N LEU A 65 13.49 -7.02 10.41
CA LEU A 65 14.69 -7.79 10.12
C LEU A 65 14.99 -8.69 11.32
N GLN A 66 15.18 -9.99 11.08
CA GLN A 66 15.56 -10.95 12.10
C GLN A 66 16.91 -10.54 12.71
N GLU A 67 16.94 -10.34 14.03
CA GLU A 67 18.11 -9.79 14.74
C GLU A 67 19.34 -10.69 14.66
N ASN A 68 19.14 -12.02 14.80
CA ASN A 68 20.21 -13.01 14.73
C ASN A 68 19.75 -14.28 14.01
N PRO A 69 19.79 -14.30 12.66
CA PRO A 69 19.33 -15.44 11.88
C PRO A 69 20.20 -16.70 12.07
N GLN A 70 21.45 -16.57 12.53
CA GLN A 70 22.33 -17.72 12.74
C GLN A 70 21.93 -18.51 13.98
N MET A 71 21.68 -17.82 15.10
CA MET A 71 21.25 -18.45 16.35
C MET A 71 19.89 -19.15 16.18
N ASP A 72 18.91 -18.48 15.58
CA ASP A 72 17.57 -19.06 15.36
C ASP A 72 17.64 -20.31 14.46
N LEU A 73 18.52 -20.31 13.47
CA LEU A 73 18.74 -21.46 12.59
C LEU A 73 19.44 -22.63 13.31
N GLU A 74 20.34 -22.35 14.26
CA GLU A 74 20.94 -23.38 15.11
C GLU A 74 19.92 -24.00 16.07
N GLU A 75 19.09 -23.18 16.70
CA GLU A 75 17.99 -23.63 17.56
C GLU A 75 16.98 -24.47 16.78
N LEU A 76 16.57 -24.01 15.60
CA LEU A 76 15.68 -24.76 14.71
C LEU A 76 16.29 -26.12 14.35
N ARG A 77 17.57 -26.15 13.97
CA ARG A 77 18.26 -27.42 13.65
C ARG A 77 18.33 -28.35 14.85
N ALA A 78 18.61 -27.84 16.04
CA ALA A 78 18.64 -28.64 17.26
C ALA A 78 17.26 -29.22 17.58
N HIS A 79 16.21 -28.42 17.45
CA HIS A 79 14.83 -28.83 17.65
C HIS A 79 14.40 -29.92 16.67
N VAL A 80 14.65 -29.71 15.36
CA VAL A 80 14.33 -30.70 14.32
C VAL A 80 15.10 -31.99 14.53
N ARG A 81 16.41 -31.93 14.83
CA ARG A 81 17.20 -33.12 15.16
C ARG A 81 16.58 -33.90 16.31
N LYS A 82 16.22 -33.21 17.40
CA LYS A 82 15.57 -33.86 18.55
C LYS A 82 14.28 -34.58 18.14
N ILE A 83 13.44 -33.95 17.32
CA ILE A 83 12.19 -34.59 16.85
C ILE A 83 12.49 -35.85 16.03
N LEU A 84 13.46 -35.78 15.12
CA LEU A 84 13.80 -36.88 14.20
C LEU A 84 14.48 -38.07 14.90
N THR A 85 15.22 -37.82 15.99
CA THR A 85 16.03 -38.87 16.65
C THR A 85 15.45 -39.34 17.98
N THR A 86 14.27 -38.86 18.40
CA THR A 86 13.69 -39.24 19.70
C THR A 86 12.26 -39.75 19.57
N ALA A 87 12.00 -40.82 20.31
CA ALA A 87 10.65 -41.33 20.51
C ALA A 87 9.87 -40.45 21.50
N ALA A 88 8.59 -40.24 21.26
CA ALA A 88 7.68 -39.56 22.18
C ALA A 88 6.23 -39.98 21.93
N TRP A 89 5.40 -39.93 22.97
CA TRP A 89 3.95 -40.02 22.83
C TRP A 89 3.38 -38.70 22.30
N LEU A 90 2.45 -38.78 21.35
CA LEU A 90 1.79 -37.63 20.75
C LEU A 90 0.48 -37.26 21.47
N ASP A 91 -0.07 -38.19 22.24
CA ASP A 91 -1.30 -38.05 23.00
C ASP A 91 -1.11 -38.48 24.46
N GLU A 92 -1.99 -37.99 25.34
CA GLU A 92 -1.97 -38.33 26.77
C GLU A 92 -2.37 -39.79 27.01
N ASP A 93 -3.30 -40.30 26.19
CA ASP A 93 -3.82 -41.67 26.25
C ASP A 93 -2.85 -42.72 25.66
N ARG A 94 -1.70 -42.28 25.13
CA ARG A 94 -0.64 -43.13 24.56
C ARG A 94 -1.12 -44.08 23.46
N THR A 95 -2.01 -43.60 22.61
CA THR A 95 -2.49 -44.32 21.42
C THR A 95 -1.66 -44.01 20.18
N ALA A 96 -0.94 -42.88 20.15
CA ALA A 96 -0.10 -42.46 19.04
C ALA A 96 1.33 -42.15 19.50
N ALA A 97 2.31 -42.91 19.00
CA ALA A 97 3.72 -42.67 19.25
C ALA A 97 4.43 -42.13 18.01
N ARG A 98 5.33 -41.18 18.22
CA ARG A 98 6.41 -40.84 17.28
C ARG A 98 7.61 -41.72 17.60
N ILE A 99 8.18 -42.35 16.58
CA ILE A 99 9.45 -43.08 16.64
C ILE A 99 10.54 -42.30 15.89
N PRO A 100 11.84 -42.55 16.18
CA PRO A 100 12.94 -42.03 15.38
C PRO A 100 12.78 -42.37 13.89
N ILE A 101 13.19 -41.46 13.03
CA ILE A 101 13.01 -41.61 11.58
C ILE A 101 13.83 -42.78 11.01
N ASP A 102 15.00 -43.06 11.58
CA ASP A 102 15.86 -44.16 11.15
C ASP A 102 15.15 -45.51 11.39
N ASP A 103 14.58 -45.70 12.57
CA ASP A 103 13.78 -46.89 12.92
C ASP A 103 12.55 -47.02 11.99
N ALA A 104 11.86 -45.92 11.71
CA ALA A 104 10.72 -45.91 10.80
C ALA A 104 11.10 -46.33 9.37
N MET A 105 12.25 -45.84 8.89
CA MET A 105 12.79 -46.18 7.57
C MET A 105 13.19 -47.65 7.50
N GLU A 106 13.78 -48.20 8.56
CA GLU A 106 14.13 -49.63 8.66
C GLU A 106 12.88 -50.50 8.63
N MET A 107 11.88 -50.20 9.47
CA MET A 107 10.61 -50.91 9.49
C MET A 107 9.91 -50.87 8.12
N LEU A 108 9.92 -49.71 7.46
CA LEU A 108 9.33 -49.55 6.13
C LEU A 108 10.10 -50.34 5.06
N ALA A 109 11.43 -50.41 5.17
CA ALA A 109 12.26 -51.19 4.25
C ALA A 109 12.03 -52.70 4.40
N GLU A 110 11.82 -53.17 5.63
CA GLU A 110 11.55 -54.58 5.91
C GLU A 110 10.12 -55.01 5.56
N GLN A 111 9.13 -54.21 5.93
CA GLN A 111 7.72 -54.58 5.88
C GLN A 111 7.03 -54.09 4.59
N GLY A 112 7.66 -53.16 3.87
CA GLY A 112 7.03 -52.45 2.76
C GLY A 112 6.00 -51.43 3.24
N TRP A 113 5.38 -50.73 2.29
CA TRP A 113 4.31 -49.79 2.63
C TRP A 113 3.12 -50.55 3.20
N PRO A 114 2.55 -50.12 4.34
CA PRO A 114 1.30 -50.68 4.80
C PRO A 114 0.24 -50.42 3.71
N GLU A 115 -0.42 -51.48 3.24
CA GLU A 115 -1.64 -51.34 2.44
C GLU A 115 -2.61 -50.52 3.29
N GLY A 116 -2.96 -49.33 2.80
CA GLY A 116 -3.58 -48.28 3.61
C GLY A 116 -4.77 -48.77 4.43
N ALA A 117 -4.97 -48.17 5.62
CA ALA A 117 -6.22 -48.35 6.35
C ALA A 117 -7.40 -47.98 5.43
N PRO A 118 -8.49 -48.78 5.40
CA PRO A 118 -9.70 -48.46 4.64
C PRO A 118 -10.35 -47.15 5.09
#